data_AF-A0A352XCC6-F1
#
_entry.id   AF-A0A352XCC6-F1
#
_cell.length_a   1.000
_cell.length_b   1.000
_cell.length_c   1.000
_cell.angle_alpha   90.00
_cell.angle_beta   90.00
_cell.angle_gamma   90.00
#
_symmetry.space_group_name_H-M   'P 1'
#
loop_
_entity.id
_entity.type
_entity.pdbx_description
1 polymer ?
#
loop_
_entity_poly.entity_id
_entity_poly.type
_entity_poly.pdbx_seq_one_letter_code
_entity_poly.pdbx_strand_id
1 'polypeptide(L)'
;MRGELTLSEKLGSPNSLLDSKKAEAIMWWNQAKTLNDKQKNLISATNKKWRLLADSTQPINQDTATSALKYAYKLMGKAEPFIVFFDSPHSALVALTTQLVQELDSQLIQQIEIQTTQGFNNEGELLRQLIGQLTIPLKKQLEKHLGTQLASQIDRTLTNELNSKIDLKIPTELKSQIFQTIEYEEEEQRHSQLVSQLENQLNSQLVQRLIQQLKPRMQHSRTIKILTRLEELLQKQESSLMVGRLGNLFLKPLFYTNSIHPIQWINRANWLDIGMSVFKCAYPQKNWEIFQLIASNCGWIFPFEKTCIVCHRPIKLSRNRNRTIHAEGDVALAFADGYSLYLHHGVVIPKKYGQLPPEAWQAEWLLTEHNAEVRRVLLEGIGYDRICQELEATTVSSWREYTLLRIDKFIDHDDGMPVFLLKMTCPSTGFIHALRVPPDIQSARNAIRWINWGVDPERFAIES
;
A
#
# COMPACT_ATOMS: atom_id res chain seq x y z
N MET A 1 -79.81 40.53 -4.59
CA MET A 1 -78.62 39.73 -4.96
C MET A 1 -77.87 39.36 -3.69
N ARG A 2 -78.13 38.17 -3.14
CA ARG A 2 -77.22 37.48 -2.23
C ARG A 2 -76.62 36.34 -3.06
N GLY A 3 -75.30 36.34 -3.25
CA GLY A 3 -74.59 35.24 -3.91
C GLY A 3 -74.13 34.24 -2.85
N GLU A 4 -74.69 33.03 -2.88
CA GLU A 4 -74.20 31.88 -2.12
C GLU A 4 -72.89 31.36 -2.74
N LEU A 5 -71.89 31.11 -1.89
CA LEU A 5 -70.66 30.40 -2.25
C LEU A 5 -70.97 28.91 -2.42
N THR A 6 -70.46 28.30 -3.50
CA THR A 6 -70.71 26.91 -3.88
C THR A 6 -70.00 25.90 -2.98
N LEU A 7 -70.60 24.72 -2.83
CA LEU A 7 -70.11 23.60 -2.00
C LEU A 7 -68.67 23.11 -2.32
N SER A 8 -68.06 23.55 -3.41
CA SER A 8 -66.67 23.22 -3.80
C SER A 8 -65.61 23.90 -2.93
N GLU A 9 -65.96 24.95 -2.19
CA GLU A 9 -65.00 25.68 -1.33
C GLU A 9 -64.91 25.15 0.11
N LYS A 10 -65.80 24.20 0.49
CA LYS A 10 -65.84 23.65 1.86
C LYS A 10 -65.15 22.29 2.03
N LEU A 11 -64.67 21.66 0.96
CA LEU A 11 -63.98 20.38 1.03
C LEU A 11 -62.57 20.52 0.48
N GLY A 12 -61.62 20.78 1.38
CA GLY A 12 -60.20 20.74 1.08
C GLY A 12 -59.81 19.38 0.49
N SER A 13 -59.08 19.42 -0.62
CA SER A 13 -58.46 18.25 -1.25
C SER A 13 -57.62 17.46 -0.22
N PRO A 14 -57.83 16.13 -0.05
CA PRO A 14 -57.06 15.30 0.87
C PRO A 14 -55.57 15.13 0.50
N ASN A 15 -55.12 15.65 -0.64
CA ASN A 15 -53.74 15.45 -1.13
C ASN A 15 -52.75 16.55 -0.75
N SER A 16 -53.18 17.73 -0.29
CA SER A 16 -52.24 18.83 -0.02
C SER A 16 -51.40 18.64 1.25
N LEU A 17 -51.93 17.95 2.26
CA LEU A 17 -51.25 17.68 3.54
C LEU A 17 -50.22 16.54 3.45
N LEU A 18 -50.42 15.58 2.54
CA LEU A 18 -49.48 14.48 2.35
C LEU A 18 -48.26 14.92 1.51
N ASP A 19 -48.49 15.80 0.53
CA ASP A 19 -47.43 16.41 -0.28
C ASP A 19 -46.68 17.51 0.48
N SER A 20 -47.33 18.29 1.37
CA SER A 20 -46.62 19.27 2.21
C SER A 20 -45.71 18.60 3.24
N LYS A 21 -46.12 17.47 3.85
CA LYS A 21 -45.26 16.73 4.79
C LYS A 21 -44.09 16.03 4.10
N LYS A 22 -44.27 15.57 2.85
CA LYS A 22 -43.15 15.06 2.03
C LYS A 22 -42.21 16.20 1.60
N ALA A 23 -42.74 17.36 1.21
CA ALA A 23 -41.96 18.53 0.86
C ALA A 23 -41.21 19.13 2.07
N GLU A 24 -41.84 19.18 3.24
CA GLU A 24 -41.20 19.58 4.51
C GLU A 24 -40.13 18.58 4.95
N ALA A 25 -40.36 17.28 4.80
CA ALA A 25 -39.35 16.26 5.07
C ALA A 25 -38.16 16.40 4.11
N ILE A 26 -38.40 16.64 2.82
CA ILE A 26 -37.35 16.88 1.81
C ILE A 26 -36.61 18.21 2.09
N MET A 27 -37.29 19.26 2.56
CA MET A 27 -36.68 20.53 2.96
C MET A 27 -35.87 20.42 4.27
N TRP A 28 -36.30 19.60 5.24
CA TRP A 28 -35.57 19.38 6.50
C TRP A 28 -34.26 18.60 6.30
N TRP A 29 -34.23 17.62 5.39
CA TRP A 29 -33.00 16.87 5.08
C TRP A 29 -31.93 17.76 4.41
N ASN A 30 -32.35 18.76 3.62
CA ASN A 30 -31.45 19.73 3.00
C ASN A 30 -30.94 20.82 3.96
N GLN A 31 -31.34 20.82 5.25
CA GLN A 31 -30.96 21.84 6.24
C GLN A 31 -30.12 21.30 7.42
N ALA A 32 -29.95 19.98 7.55
CA ALA A 32 -29.14 19.42 8.63
C ALA A 32 -27.64 19.71 8.38
N LYS A 33 -27.09 20.72 9.06
CA LYS A 33 -25.66 21.08 8.98
C LYS A 33 -24.76 20.18 9.83
N THR A 34 -25.32 19.34 10.70
CA THR A 34 -24.54 18.50 11.64
C THR A 34 -25.15 17.12 11.83
N LEU A 35 -24.29 16.12 12.13
CA LEU A 35 -24.72 14.77 12.49
C LEU A 35 -25.38 14.75 13.88
N ASN A 36 -26.54 14.12 13.99
CA ASN A 36 -27.15 13.85 15.31
C ASN A 36 -26.50 12.63 16.00
N ASP A 37 -26.72 12.48 17.30
CA ASP A 37 -26.06 11.43 18.10
C ASP A 37 -26.44 10.01 17.64
N LYS A 38 -27.67 9.81 17.17
CA LYS A 38 -28.09 8.53 16.60
C LYS A 38 -27.30 8.20 15.34
N GLN A 39 -27.07 9.18 14.46
CA GLN A 39 -26.26 9.02 13.26
C GLN A 39 -24.80 8.75 13.61
N LYS A 40 -24.21 9.52 14.54
CA LYS A 40 -22.83 9.31 15.01
C LYS A 40 -22.62 7.89 15.57
N ASN A 41 -23.55 7.43 16.42
CA ASN A 41 -23.49 6.09 16.99
C ASN A 41 -23.60 5.00 15.92
N LEU A 42 -24.48 5.18 14.93
CA LEU A 42 -24.63 4.21 13.84
C LEU A 42 -23.41 4.22 12.91
N ILE A 43 -22.85 5.38 12.59
CA ILE A 43 -21.59 5.51 11.84
C ILE A 43 -20.46 4.77 12.57
N SER A 44 -20.30 5.01 13.88
CA SER A 44 -19.29 4.33 14.70
C SER A 44 -19.45 2.81 14.70
N ALA A 45 -20.70 2.31 14.81
CA ALA A 45 -20.98 0.89 14.74
C ALA A 45 -20.66 0.28 13.36
N THR A 46 -21.03 0.98 12.27
CA THR A 46 -20.74 0.57 10.89
C THR A 46 -19.23 0.53 10.63
N ASN A 47 -18.48 1.53 11.10
CA ASN A 47 -17.02 1.53 11.02
C ASN A 47 -16.42 0.32 11.72
N LYS A 48 -16.85 0.05 12.96
CA LYS A 48 -16.35 -1.08 13.75
C LYS A 48 -16.60 -2.41 13.04
N LYS A 49 -17.79 -2.59 12.44
CA LYS A 49 -18.14 -3.76 11.65
C LYS A 49 -17.17 -3.98 10.49
N TRP A 50 -16.98 -2.97 9.64
CA TRP A 50 -16.12 -3.10 8.45
C TRP A 50 -14.64 -3.21 8.82
N ARG A 51 -14.19 -2.52 9.85
CA ARG A 51 -12.82 -2.66 10.37
C ARG A 51 -12.51 -4.07 10.87
N LEU A 52 -13.43 -4.69 11.63
CA LEU A 52 -13.26 -6.09 12.06
C LEU A 52 -13.13 -7.05 10.87
N LEU A 53 -13.78 -6.75 9.75
CA LEU A 53 -13.65 -7.52 8.53
C LEU A 53 -12.28 -7.28 7.84
N ALA A 54 -11.75 -6.05 7.87
CA ALA A 54 -10.42 -5.74 7.33
C ALA A 54 -9.31 -6.50 8.05
N ASP A 55 -9.47 -6.69 9.35
CA ASP A 55 -8.52 -7.40 10.19
C ASP A 55 -8.80 -8.91 10.28
N SER A 56 -9.82 -9.40 9.58
CA SER A 56 -10.20 -10.80 9.64
C SER A 56 -9.11 -11.71 9.05
N THR A 57 -8.66 -12.66 9.86
CA THR A 57 -7.76 -13.75 9.43
C THR A 57 -8.51 -15.06 9.17
N GLN A 58 -9.84 -15.02 9.16
CA GLN A 58 -10.65 -16.19 8.92
C GLN A 58 -10.56 -16.63 7.45
N PRO A 59 -10.57 -17.95 7.18
CA PRO A 59 -10.60 -18.47 5.82
C PRO A 59 -11.74 -17.87 5.00
N ILE A 60 -11.48 -17.63 3.71
CA ILE A 60 -12.52 -17.20 2.78
C ILE A 60 -13.38 -18.41 2.35
N ASN A 61 -14.67 -18.17 2.13
CA ASN A 61 -15.53 -19.17 1.49
C ASN A 61 -15.40 -19.05 -0.04
N GLN A 62 -14.66 -19.97 -0.66
CA GLN A 62 -14.36 -19.94 -2.10
C GLN A 62 -15.62 -20.04 -2.95
N ASP A 63 -16.59 -20.91 -2.61
CA ASP A 63 -17.84 -21.05 -3.38
C ASP A 63 -18.65 -19.76 -3.40
N THR A 64 -18.71 -19.08 -2.25
CA THR A 64 -19.39 -17.79 -2.10
C THR A 64 -18.66 -16.69 -2.88
N ALA A 65 -17.33 -16.65 -2.79
CA ALA A 65 -16.50 -15.72 -3.53
C ALA A 65 -16.67 -15.90 -5.06
N THR A 66 -16.60 -17.14 -5.53
CA THR A 66 -16.81 -17.53 -6.93
C THR A 66 -18.18 -17.11 -7.42
N SER A 67 -19.25 -17.45 -6.69
CA SER A 67 -20.62 -17.09 -7.07
C SER A 67 -20.81 -15.57 -7.15
N ALA A 68 -20.27 -14.82 -6.19
CA ALA A 68 -20.37 -13.37 -6.16
C ALA A 68 -19.60 -12.71 -7.30
N LEU A 69 -18.38 -13.17 -7.58
CA LEU A 69 -17.54 -12.64 -8.66
C LEU A 69 -18.15 -12.93 -10.04
N LYS A 70 -18.63 -14.16 -10.28
CA LYS A 70 -19.32 -14.51 -11.53
C LYS A 70 -20.55 -13.63 -11.76
N TYR A 71 -21.31 -13.34 -10.70
CA TYR A 71 -22.43 -12.40 -10.78
C TYR A 71 -21.96 -10.97 -11.10
N ALA A 72 -20.88 -10.48 -10.49
CA ALA A 72 -20.32 -9.17 -10.82
C ALA A 72 -19.90 -9.08 -12.30
N TYR A 73 -19.30 -10.14 -12.85
CA TYR A 73 -18.98 -10.24 -14.29
C TYR A 73 -20.22 -10.21 -15.18
N LYS A 74 -21.27 -10.93 -14.78
CA LYS A 74 -22.56 -10.88 -15.47
C LYS A 74 -23.17 -9.47 -15.48
N LEU A 75 -23.09 -8.73 -14.38
CA LEU A 75 -23.58 -7.33 -14.31
C LEU A 75 -22.80 -6.40 -15.26
N MET A 76 -21.52 -6.67 -15.49
CA MET A 76 -20.70 -5.94 -16.47
C MET A 76 -20.99 -6.36 -17.93
N GLY A 77 -21.86 -7.35 -18.16
CA GLY A 77 -22.07 -7.94 -19.49
C GLY A 77 -20.85 -8.72 -20.00
N LYS A 78 -19.98 -9.20 -19.09
CA LYS A 78 -18.80 -10.00 -19.44
C LYS A 78 -19.13 -11.50 -19.37
N ALA A 79 -18.37 -12.29 -20.13
CA ALA A 79 -18.42 -13.75 -20.01
C ALA A 79 -18.02 -14.20 -18.60
N GLU A 80 -18.45 -15.40 -18.22
CA GLU A 80 -18.08 -15.99 -16.95
C GLU A 80 -16.57 -16.25 -16.90
N PRO A 81 -15.84 -15.69 -15.92
CA PRO A 81 -14.40 -15.87 -15.82
C PRO A 81 -14.07 -17.21 -15.17
N PHE A 82 -12.88 -17.75 -15.48
CA PHE A 82 -12.26 -18.78 -14.69
C PHE A 82 -11.75 -18.19 -13.36
N ILE A 83 -12.25 -18.67 -12.22
CA ILE A 83 -11.81 -18.19 -10.90
C ILE A 83 -10.67 -19.06 -10.40
N VAL A 84 -9.54 -18.44 -10.03
CA VAL A 84 -8.36 -19.14 -9.49
C VAL A 84 -8.02 -18.59 -8.12
N PHE A 85 -7.80 -19.48 -7.15
CA PHE A 85 -7.42 -19.12 -5.79
C PHE A 85 -5.93 -19.35 -5.55
N PHE A 86 -5.31 -18.43 -4.80
CA PHE A 86 -3.93 -18.52 -4.33
C PHE A 86 -3.86 -18.22 -2.84
N ASP A 87 -2.96 -18.88 -2.12
CA ASP A 87 -2.80 -18.70 -0.68
C ASP A 87 -2.31 -17.30 -0.29
N SER A 88 -1.63 -16.60 -1.21
CA SER A 88 -1.10 -15.25 -0.98
C SER A 88 -0.96 -14.46 -2.29
N PRO A 89 -0.87 -13.12 -2.22
CA PRO A 89 -0.48 -12.29 -3.36
C PRO A 89 0.89 -12.66 -3.93
N HIS A 90 1.83 -13.05 -3.06
CA HIS A 90 3.16 -13.50 -3.48
C HIS A 90 3.08 -14.73 -4.37
N SER A 91 2.38 -15.79 -3.95
CA SER A 91 2.23 -17.02 -4.73
C SER A 91 1.51 -16.78 -6.07
N ALA A 92 0.48 -15.94 -6.08
CA ALA A 92 -0.22 -15.56 -7.30
C ALA A 92 0.72 -14.88 -8.32
N LEU A 93 1.43 -13.83 -7.89
CA LEU A 93 2.30 -13.07 -8.79
C LEU A 93 3.52 -13.88 -9.22
N VAL A 94 4.05 -14.76 -8.37
CA VAL A 94 5.10 -15.71 -8.72
C VAL A 94 4.65 -16.64 -9.85
N ALA A 95 3.45 -17.22 -9.73
CA ALA A 95 2.93 -18.16 -10.73
C ALA A 95 2.74 -17.45 -12.07
N LEU A 96 2.11 -16.28 -12.07
CA LEU A 96 1.90 -15.46 -13.27
C LEU A 96 3.21 -15.04 -13.92
N THR A 97 4.14 -14.49 -13.14
CA THR A 97 5.43 -14.03 -13.66
C THR A 97 6.21 -15.20 -14.26
N THR A 98 6.21 -16.36 -13.60
CA THR A 98 6.88 -17.57 -14.10
C THR A 98 6.31 -18.01 -15.44
N GLN A 99 4.98 -18.04 -15.56
CA GLN A 99 4.33 -18.40 -16.81
C GLN A 99 4.68 -17.40 -17.94
N LEU A 100 4.55 -16.10 -17.67
CA LEU A 100 4.86 -15.07 -18.67
C LEU A 100 6.31 -15.17 -19.15
N VAL A 101 7.26 -15.41 -18.23
CA VAL A 101 8.67 -15.53 -18.58
C VAL A 101 8.96 -16.79 -19.38
N GLN A 102 8.32 -17.93 -19.07
CA GLN A 102 8.52 -19.19 -19.81
C GLN A 102 8.07 -19.07 -21.27
N GLU A 103 6.99 -18.35 -21.50
CA GLU A 103 6.41 -18.21 -22.83
C GLU A 103 7.03 -17.06 -23.65
N LEU A 104 8.09 -16.41 -23.16
CA LEU A 104 8.83 -15.43 -23.97
C LEU A 104 9.36 -16.09 -25.25
N ASP A 105 9.18 -15.41 -26.39
CA ASP A 105 9.66 -15.91 -27.67
C ASP A 105 11.19 -15.71 -27.83
N SER A 106 11.78 -16.47 -28.76
CA SER A 106 13.22 -16.40 -29.03
C SER A 106 13.67 -15.06 -29.60
N GLN A 107 12.78 -14.33 -30.27
CA GLN A 107 13.09 -13.03 -30.88
C GLN A 107 13.31 -11.96 -29.79
N LEU A 108 12.46 -11.94 -28.76
CA LEU A 108 12.62 -11.02 -27.63
C LEU A 108 13.87 -11.37 -26.81
N ILE A 109 14.15 -12.65 -26.61
CA ILE A 109 15.39 -13.09 -25.96
C ILE A 109 16.62 -12.57 -26.73
N GLN A 110 16.65 -12.72 -28.06
CA GLN A 110 17.73 -12.17 -28.89
C GLN A 110 17.82 -10.64 -28.81
N GLN A 111 16.69 -9.93 -28.76
CA GLN A 111 16.67 -8.46 -28.61
C GLN A 111 17.29 -8.03 -27.27
N ILE A 112 16.97 -8.72 -26.18
CA ILE A 112 17.56 -8.49 -24.86
C ILE A 112 19.07 -8.74 -24.90
N GLU A 113 19.54 -9.76 -25.61
CA GLU A 113 20.96 -10.03 -25.78
C GLU A 113 21.68 -8.96 -26.59
N ILE A 114 21.08 -8.48 -27.68
CA ILE A 114 21.67 -7.40 -28.48
C ILE A 114 21.82 -6.13 -27.64
N GLN A 115 20.76 -5.70 -26.95
CA GLN A 115 20.85 -4.53 -26.07
C GLN A 115 21.83 -4.74 -24.93
N THR A 116 21.78 -5.95 -24.34
CA THR A 116 22.82 -6.61 -23.56
C THR A 116 24.26 -6.17 -23.74
N THR A 117 24.61 -6.13 -25.03
CA THR A 117 25.97 -6.03 -25.54
C THR A 117 26.33 -4.62 -25.97
N GLN A 118 25.33 -3.78 -26.26
CA GLN A 118 25.51 -2.35 -26.44
C GLN A 118 25.80 -1.75 -25.05
N GLY A 119 27.00 -1.19 -24.87
CA GLY A 119 27.47 -0.78 -23.54
C GLY A 119 26.51 0.17 -22.81
N PHE A 120 26.48 0.07 -21.47
CA PHE A 120 25.68 0.91 -20.59
C PHE A 120 26.59 1.74 -19.69
N ASN A 121 26.16 2.95 -19.33
CA ASN A 121 26.97 3.84 -18.49
C ASN A 121 26.94 3.42 -17.01
N ASN A 122 25.85 2.78 -16.55
CA ASN A 122 25.72 2.22 -15.20
C ASN A 122 24.64 1.12 -15.12
N GLU A 123 24.62 0.40 -14.00
CA GLU A 123 23.71 -0.73 -13.72
C GLU A 123 22.23 -0.30 -13.66
N GLY A 124 21.95 0.90 -13.16
CA GLY A 124 20.60 1.43 -13.08
C GLY A 124 19.99 1.75 -14.45
N GLU A 125 20.80 2.22 -15.39
CA GLU A 125 20.40 2.45 -16.78
C GLU A 125 20.07 1.14 -17.49
N LEU A 126 20.95 0.15 -17.34
CA LEU A 126 20.74 -1.21 -17.82
C LEU A 126 19.44 -1.82 -17.28
N LEU A 127 19.20 -1.76 -15.96
CA LEU A 127 17.98 -2.29 -15.34
C LEU A 127 16.72 -1.63 -15.91
N ARG A 128 16.72 -0.30 -16.04
CA ARG A 128 15.58 0.44 -16.61
C ARG A 128 15.32 0.07 -18.06
N GLN A 129 16.37 -0.09 -18.87
CA GLN A 129 16.22 -0.51 -20.26
C GLN A 129 15.66 -1.93 -20.35
N LEU A 130 16.24 -2.89 -19.61
CA LEU A 130 15.77 -4.27 -19.57
C LEU A 130 14.29 -4.35 -19.16
N ILE A 131 13.90 -3.62 -18.11
CA ILE A 131 12.50 -3.51 -17.66
C ILE A 131 11.63 -2.93 -18.78
N GLY A 132 12.04 -1.82 -19.41
CA GLY A 132 11.28 -1.20 -20.49
C GLY A 132 11.05 -2.14 -21.68
N GLN A 133 12.07 -2.93 -22.04
CA GLN A 133 11.96 -3.93 -23.10
C GLN A 133 11.01 -5.07 -22.76
N LEU A 134 11.02 -5.53 -21.50
CA LEU A 134 10.20 -6.66 -21.07
C LEU A 134 8.75 -6.27 -20.77
N THR A 135 8.50 -5.03 -20.32
CA THR A 135 7.18 -4.60 -19.83
C THR A 135 6.11 -4.72 -20.92
N ILE A 136 6.35 -4.18 -22.12
CA ILE A 136 5.34 -4.16 -23.19
C ILE A 136 5.03 -5.58 -23.72
N PRO A 137 6.02 -6.42 -24.08
CA PRO A 137 5.78 -7.79 -24.53
C PRO A 137 5.07 -8.63 -23.47
N LEU A 138 5.53 -8.60 -22.21
CA LEU A 138 4.91 -9.37 -21.13
C LEU A 138 3.49 -8.89 -20.84
N LYS A 139 3.22 -7.58 -20.95
CA LYS A 139 1.86 -7.05 -20.83
C LYS A 139 0.96 -7.57 -21.94
N LYS A 140 1.40 -7.50 -23.20
CA LYS A 140 0.63 -8.05 -24.34
C LYS A 140 0.37 -9.54 -24.18
N GLN A 141 1.36 -10.26 -23.66
CA GLN A 141 1.24 -11.69 -23.39
C GLN A 141 0.25 -11.99 -22.27
N LEU A 142 0.29 -11.22 -21.18
CA LEU A 142 -0.68 -11.30 -20.11
C LEU A 142 -2.10 -11.02 -20.63
N GLU A 143 -2.29 -9.97 -21.43
CA GLU A 143 -3.57 -9.62 -22.04
C GLU A 143 -4.05 -10.69 -23.03
N LYS A 144 -3.15 -11.35 -23.76
CA LYS A 144 -3.50 -12.49 -24.62
C LYS A 144 -4.08 -13.65 -23.81
N HIS A 145 -3.45 -13.98 -22.68
CA HIS A 145 -3.85 -15.12 -21.85
C HIS A 145 -5.06 -14.84 -20.96
N LEU A 146 -5.05 -13.72 -20.24
CA LEU A 146 -6.06 -13.41 -19.22
C LEU A 146 -7.12 -12.41 -19.73
N GLY A 147 -6.86 -11.69 -20.82
CA GLY A 147 -7.69 -10.60 -21.32
C GLY A 147 -7.39 -9.26 -20.64
N THR A 148 -8.22 -8.26 -20.88
CA THR A 148 -8.02 -6.93 -20.27
C THR A 148 -8.37 -6.93 -18.78
N GLN A 149 -7.77 -6.02 -18.01
CA GLN A 149 -8.05 -5.88 -16.57
C GLN A 149 -9.39 -5.16 -16.34
N LEU A 150 -10.12 -5.61 -15.31
CA LEU A 150 -11.51 -5.21 -15.06
C LEU A 150 -11.77 -4.56 -13.70
N ALA A 151 -10.77 -4.30 -12.85
CA ALA A 151 -11.02 -3.83 -11.47
C ALA A 151 -11.83 -2.54 -11.41
N SER A 152 -11.47 -1.54 -12.23
CA SER A 152 -12.21 -0.29 -12.31
C SER A 152 -13.61 -0.45 -12.89
N GLN A 153 -13.87 -1.48 -13.70
CA GLN A 153 -15.21 -1.78 -14.22
C GLN A 153 -16.06 -2.43 -13.12
N ILE A 154 -15.50 -3.40 -12.38
CA ILE A 154 -16.19 -4.04 -11.26
C ILE A 154 -16.58 -3.00 -10.20
N ASP A 155 -15.63 -2.15 -9.78
CA ASP A 155 -15.90 -1.12 -8.77
C ASP A 155 -16.97 -0.14 -9.26
N ARG A 156 -16.89 0.34 -10.51
CA ARG A 156 -17.90 1.24 -11.07
C ARG A 156 -19.29 0.61 -11.13
N THR A 157 -19.39 -0.62 -11.65
CA THR A 157 -20.66 -1.34 -11.79
C THR A 157 -21.32 -1.58 -10.43
N LEU A 158 -20.55 -1.92 -9.40
CA LEU A 158 -21.07 -2.22 -8.07
C LEU A 158 -21.23 -1.01 -7.17
N THR A 159 -20.71 0.18 -7.51
CA THR A 159 -20.72 1.31 -6.55
C THR A 159 -21.26 2.62 -7.12
N ASN A 160 -21.16 2.89 -8.43
CA ASN A 160 -21.43 4.22 -8.99
C ASN A 160 -22.86 4.72 -8.74
N GLU A 161 -23.87 3.86 -8.92
CA GLU A 161 -25.27 4.27 -8.71
C GLU A 161 -25.54 4.64 -7.24
N LEU A 162 -24.87 3.96 -6.29
CA LEU A 162 -25.01 4.32 -4.88
C LEU A 162 -24.26 5.61 -4.57
N ASN A 163 -23.03 5.72 -5.06
CA ASN A 163 -22.20 6.89 -4.84
C ASN A 163 -22.90 8.14 -5.34
N SER A 164 -23.48 8.12 -6.54
CA SER A 164 -24.21 9.28 -7.07
C SER A 164 -25.41 9.66 -6.20
N LYS A 165 -26.16 8.67 -5.69
CA LYS A 165 -27.28 8.92 -4.77
C LYS A 165 -26.84 9.44 -3.41
N ILE A 166 -25.74 8.92 -2.87
CA ILE A 166 -25.12 9.43 -1.65
C ILE A 166 -24.66 10.87 -1.87
N ASP A 167 -24.02 11.15 -3.00
CA ASP A 167 -23.51 12.47 -3.34
C ASP A 167 -24.61 13.52 -3.47
N LEU A 168 -25.77 13.12 -3.97
CA LEU A 168 -26.96 13.97 -4.04
C LEU A 168 -27.65 14.16 -2.67
N LYS A 169 -27.60 13.16 -1.78
CA LYS A 169 -28.37 13.16 -0.53
C LYS A 169 -27.60 13.69 0.68
N ILE A 170 -26.27 13.57 0.68
CA ILE A 170 -25.41 13.98 1.79
C ILE A 170 -24.63 15.24 1.35
N PRO A 171 -24.91 16.42 1.94
CA PRO A 171 -24.15 17.65 1.71
C PRO A 171 -22.66 17.49 2.07
N THR A 172 -21.80 18.23 1.39
CA THR A 172 -20.33 18.18 1.55
C THR A 172 -19.88 18.40 3.00
N GLU A 173 -20.55 19.28 3.75
CA GLU A 173 -20.25 19.56 5.16
C GLU A 173 -20.47 18.33 6.04
N LEU A 174 -21.53 17.55 5.77
CA LEU A 174 -21.78 16.30 6.47
C LEU A 174 -20.79 15.21 6.04
N LYS A 175 -20.39 15.16 4.75
CA LYS A 175 -19.34 14.22 4.31
C LYS A 175 -18.05 14.45 5.08
N SER A 176 -17.62 15.70 5.24
CA SER A 176 -16.43 16.05 6.01
C SER A 176 -16.54 15.61 7.48
N GLN A 177 -17.67 15.86 8.14
CA GLN A 177 -17.91 15.38 9.51
C GLN A 177 -17.89 13.86 9.62
N ILE A 178 -18.45 13.15 8.63
CA ILE A 178 -18.38 11.69 8.58
C ILE A 178 -16.92 11.26 8.46
N PHE A 179 -16.16 11.79 7.48
CA PHE A 179 -14.76 11.44 7.28
C PHE A 179 -13.89 11.70 8.52
N GLN A 180 -14.14 12.79 9.25
CA GLN A 180 -13.49 13.05 10.54
C GLN A 180 -13.91 12.03 11.61
N THR A 181 -15.20 11.70 11.71
CA THR A 181 -15.71 10.72 12.69
C THR A 181 -15.12 9.33 12.48
N ILE A 182 -14.81 8.98 11.23
CA ILE A 182 -14.28 7.67 10.87
C ILE A 182 -12.74 7.66 10.79
N GLU A 183 -12.09 8.78 11.13
CA GLU A 183 -10.63 8.99 10.98
C GLU A 183 -10.14 8.56 9.59
N TYR A 184 -10.97 8.85 8.57
CA TYR A 184 -10.82 8.29 7.22
C TYR A 184 -9.45 8.59 6.64
N GLU A 185 -9.02 9.85 6.74
CA GLU A 185 -7.77 10.31 6.14
C GLU A 185 -6.56 9.61 6.75
N GLU A 186 -6.52 9.47 8.08
CA GLU A 186 -5.42 8.77 8.74
C GLU A 186 -5.43 7.27 8.44
N GLU A 187 -6.60 6.62 8.45
CA GLU A 187 -6.72 5.21 8.10
C GLU A 187 -6.34 4.97 6.64
N GLU A 188 -6.83 5.78 5.71
CA GLU A 188 -6.49 5.72 4.29
C GLU A 188 -4.99 5.93 4.07
N GLN A 189 -4.36 6.87 4.77
CA GLN A 189 -2.92 7.09 4.69
C GLN A 189 -2.12 5.88 5.20
N ARG A 190 -2.48 5.34 6.37
CA ARG A 190 -1.85 4.12 6.93
C ARG A 190 -1.99 2.94 5.98
N HIS A 191 -3.15 2.79 5.35
CA HIS A 191 -3.44 1.71 4.41
C HIS A 191 -2.68 1.86 3.09
N SER A 192 -2.64 3.07 2.52
CA SER A 192 -1.88 3.38 1.32
C SER A 192 -0.39 3.09 1.54
N GLN A 193 0.14 3.50 2.69
CA GLN A 193 1.52 3.21 3.07
C GLN A 193 1.78 1.69 3.17
N LEU A 194 0.90 0.95 3.84
CA LEU A 194 1.01 -0.51 3.93
C LEU A 194 0.99 -1.17 2.55
N VAL A 195 0.00 -0.83 1.72
CA VAL A 195 -0.12 -1.40 0.37
C VAL A 195 1.15 -1.11 -0.43
N SER A 196 1.65 0.12 -0.39
CA SER A 196 2.90 0.47 -1.07
C SER A 196 4.09 -0.34 -0.56
N GLN A 197 4.19 -0.58 0.75
CA GLN A 197 5.26 -1.43 1.30
C GLN A 197 5.14 -2.89 0.87
N LEU A 198 3.92 -3.44 0.88
CA LEU A 198 3.66 -4.80 0.39
C LEU A 198 4.03 -4.93 -1.08
N GLU A 199 3.60 -3.98 -1.92
CA GLU A 199 3.96 -3.93 -3.33
C GLU A 199 5.47 -3.85 -3.50
N ASN A 200 6.17 -2.99 -2.75
CA ASN A 200 7.63 -2.86 -2.82
C ASN A 200 8.37 -4.15 -2.46
N GLN A 201 7.88 -4.90 -1.47
CA GLN A 201 8.45 -6.20 -1.07
C GLN A 201 8.19 -7.28 -2.12
N LEU A 202 6.97 -7.36 -2.63
CA LEU A 202 6.64 -8.27 -3.74
C LEU A 202 7.50 -7.94 -4.96
N ASN A 203 7.68 -6.65 -5.24
CA ASN A 203 8.45 -6.14 -6.36
C ASN A 203 9.91 -6.57 -6.34
N SER A 204 10.60 -6.43 -5.20
CA SER A 204 12.00 -6.83 -5.10
C SER A 204 12.19 -8.32 -5.36
N GLN A 205 11.35 -9.15 -4.74
CA GLN A 205 11.39 -10.60 -4.87
C GLN A 205 11.06 -11.06 -6.29
N LEU A 206 10.05 -10.46 -6.93
CA LEU A 206 9.64 -10.80 -8.29
C LEU A 206 10.66 -10.36 -9.35
N VAL A 207 11.31 -9.20 -9.17
CA VAL A 207 12.40 -8.77 -10.08
C VAL A 207 13.60 -9.70 -9.96
N GLN A 208 13.98 -10.11 -8.76
CA GLN A 208 15.04 -11.10 -8.57
C GLN A 208 14.71 -12.41 -9.28
N ARG A 209 13.47 -12.90 -9.10
CA ARG A 209 13.00 -14.14 -9.73
C ARG A 209 12.96 -14.05 -11.26
N LEU A 210 12.54 -12.91 -11.80
CA LEU A 210 12.59 -12.62 -13.23
C LEU A 210 14.00 -12.78 -13.78
N ILE A 211 15.00 -12.16 -13.13
CA ILE A 211 16.40 -12.25 -13.56
C ILE A 211 16.89 -13.71 -13.50
N GLN A 212 16.55 -14.44 -12.44
CA GLN A 212 16.89 -15.86 -12.27
C GLN A 212 16.30 -16.74 -13.38
N GLN A 213 15.11 -16.44 -13.85
CA GLN A 213 14.45 -17.20 -14.92
C GLN A 213 14.91 -16.78 -16.32
N LEU A 214 15.29 -15.52 -16.52
CA LEU A 214 15.81 -15.03 -17.80
C LEU A 214 17.24 -15.49 -18.06
N LYS A 215 18.11 -15.44 -17.05
CA LYS A 215 19.54 -15.79 -17.14
C LYS A 215 19.83 -17.13 -17.84
N PRO A 216 19.19 -18.27 -17.51
CA PRO A 216 19.45 -19.55 -18.17
C PRO A 216 18.98 -19.59 -19.63
N ARG A 217 18.15 -18.64 -20.06
CA ARG A 217 17.68 -18.54 -21.46
C ARG A 217 18.64 -17.75 -22.35
N MET A 218 19.60 -17.04 -21.76
CA MET A 218 20.60 -16.25 -22.48
C MET A 218 21.75 -17.16 -22.95
N GLN A 219 22.24 -16.90 -24.15
CA GLN A 219 23.37 -17.56 -24.80
C GLN A 219 24.65 -16.72 -24.69
N HIS A 220 24.53 -15.39 -24.71
CA HIS A 220 25.68 -14.50 -24.77
C HIS A 220 26.35 -14.32 -23.39
N SER A 221 27.63 -14.70 -23.28
CA SER A 221 28.39 -14.68 -22.02
C SER A 221 28.38 -13.31 -21.32
N ARG A 222 28.45 -12.21 -22.09
CA ARG A 222 28.38 -10.85 -21.52
C ARG A 222 27.03 -10.57 -20.85
N THR A 223 25.93 -10.98 -21.47
CA THR A 223 24.58 -10.82 -20.93
C THR A 223 24.42 -11.62 -19.64
N ILE A 224 24.92 -12.86 -19.62
CA ILE A 224 24.89 -13.71 -18.42
C ILE A 224 25.67 -13.05 -17.26
N LYS A 225 26.87 -12.50 -17.53
CA LYS A 225 27.66 -11.77 -16.52
C LYS A 225 26.93 -10.55 -15.99
N ILE A 226 26.28 -9.79 -16.88
CA ILE A 226 25.48 -8.63 -16.53
C ILE A 226 24.31 -9.03 -15.60
N LEU A 227 23.51 -10.02 -16.00
CA LEU A 227 22.37 -10.49 -15.21
C LEU A 227 22.82 -11.07 -13.85
N THR A 228 23.98 -11.72 -13.80
CA THR A 228 24.55 -12.23 -12.54
C THR A 228 24.91 -11.08 -11.59
N ARG A 229 25.55 -10.03 -12.10
CA ARG A 229 25.87 -8.84 -11.30
C ARG A 229 24.61 -8.15 -10.80
N LEU A 230 23.57 -8.04 -11.64
CA LEU A 230 22.28 -7.51 -11.22
C LEU A 230 21.63 -8.35 -10.12
N GLU A 231 21.67 -9.68 -10.25
CA GLU A 231 21.18 -10.61 -9.23
C GLU A 231 21.88 -10.39 -7.87
N GLU A 232 23.21 -10.28 -7.86
CA GLU A 232 24.00 -10.02 -6.64
C GLU A 232 23.65 -8.67 -6.00
N LEU A 233 23.44 -7.63 -6.82
CA LEU A 233 23.06 -6.30 -6.32
C LEU A 233 21.67 -6.30 -5.72
N LEU A 234 20.71 -6.97 -6.37
CA LEU A 234 19.35 -7.08 -5.86
C LEU A 234 19.33 -7.84 -4.52
N GLN A 235 20.16 -8.87 -4.36
CA GLN A 235 20.29 -9.57 -3.07
C GLN A 235 20.87 -8.66 -1.98
N LYS A 236 21.92 -7.89 -2.29
CA LYS A 236 22.54 -6.95 -1.34
C LYS A 236 21.63 -5.76 -1.01
N GLN A 237 20.74 -5.40 -1.92
CA GLN A 237 19.87 -4.23 -1.84
C GLN A 237 18.39 -4.59 -1.82
N GLU A 238 18.03 -5.78 -1.32
CA GLU A 238 16.66 -6.30 -1.40
C GLU A 238 15.62 -5.33 -0.81
N SER A 239 16.04 -4.57 0.21
CA SER A 239 15.22 -3.56 0.87
C SER A 239 15.39 -2.14 0.31
N SER A 240 16.20 -1.92 -0.74
CA SER A 240 16.47 -0.55 -1.21
C SER A 240 15.29 0.04 -1.97
N LEU A 241 15.12 1.36 -1.80
CA LEU A 241 14.08 2.12 -2.48
C LEU A 241 14.22 2.04 -4.01
N MET A 242 15.44 1.88 -4.52
CA MET A 242 15.70 1.74 -5.95
C MET A 242 15.09 0.45 -6.50
N VAL A 243 15.28 -0.68 -5.82
CA VAL A 243 14.74 -1.97 -6.25
C VAL A 243 13.21 -1.96 -6.20
N GLY A 244 12.62 -1.43 -5.13
CA GLY A 244 11.16 -1.27 -5.04
C GLY A 244 10.59 -0.37 -6.14
N ARG A 245 11.26 0.75 -6.47
CA ARG A 245 10.88 1.64 -7.59
C ARG A 245 10.99 0.95 -8.94
N LEU A 246 12.04 0.17 -9.17
CA LEU A 246 12.23 -0.57 -10.42
C LEU A 246 11.15 -1.64 -10.60
N GLY A 247 10.88 -2.44 -9.56
CA GLY A 247 9.80 -3.41 -9.63
C GLY A 247 8.43 -2.73 -9.76
N ASN A 248 8.23 -1.52 -9.23
CA ASN A 248 7.03 -0.74 -9.51
C ASN A 248 6.92 -0.34 -10.99
N LEU A 249 8.01 0.10 -11.63
CA LEU A 249 7.99 0.42 -13.06
C LEU A 249 7.62 -0.81 -13.91
N PHE A 250 7.99 -2.00 -13.46
CA PHE A 250 7.77 -3.24 -14.18
C PHE A 250 6.39 -3.89 -13.88
N LEU A 251 6.08 -4.10 -12.61
CA LEU A 251 4.94 -4.91 -12.15
C LEU A 251 3.67 -4.10 -11.95
N LYS A 252 3.77 -2.78 -11.69
CA LYS A 252 2.58 -1.92 -11.58
C LYS A 252 1.74 -1.96 -12.87
N PRO A 253 2.31 -1.75 -14.08
CA PRO A 253 1.56 -1.87 -15.33
C PRO A 253 0.97 -3.27 -15.58
N LEU A 254 1.55 -4.32 -14.99
CA LEU A 254 1.14 -5.71 -15.21
C LEU A 254 0.07 -6.15 -14.23
N PHE A 255 0.17 -5.78 -12.95
CA PHE A 255 -0.63 -6.39 -11.88
C PHE A 255 -1.31 -5.37 -10.98
N TYR A 256 -0.63 -4.33 -10.52
CA TYR A 256 -1.18 -3.47 -9.45
C TYR A 256 -2.12 -2.37 -9.92
N THR A 257 -1.93 -1.82 -11.13
CA THR A 257 -2.69 -0.65 -11.61
C THR A 257 -4.22 -0.89 -11.62
N ASN A 258 -4.64 -2.15 -11.74
CA ASN A 258 -6.04 -2.53 -11.70
C ASN A 258 -6.25 -3.81 -10.88
N SER A 259 -5.62 -3.88 -9.71
CA SER A 259 -5.96 -4.87 -8.69
C SER A 259 -6.91 -4.26 -7.66
N ILE A 260 -7.61 -5.11 -6.90
CA ILE A 260 -8.52 -4.68 -5.83
C ILE A 260 -7.93 -5.17 -4.50
N HIS A 261 -7.48 -4.22 -3.67
CA HIS A 261 -6.98 -4.52 -2.34
C HIS A 261 -8.15 -4.67 -1.35
N PRO A 262 -8.11 -5.65 -0.42
CA PRO A 262 -9.22 -5.89 0.52
C PRO A 262 -9.63 -4.63 1.28
N ILE A 263 -8.64 -3.90 1.77
CA ILE A 263 -8.83 -2.71 2.60
C ILE A 263 -9.52 -1.58 1.82
N GLN A 264 -9.15 -1.34 0.57
CA GLN A 264 -9.80 -0.32 -0.27
C GLN A 264 -11.30 -0.63 -0.42
N TRP A 265 -11.63 -1.91 -0.62
CA TRP A 265 -13.02 -2.32 -0.76
C TRP A 265 -13.80 -2.28 0.54
N ILE A 266 -13.15 -2.51 1.66
CA ILE A 266 -13.79 -2.41 2.98
C ILE A 266 -14.07 -0.95 3.34
N ASN A 267 -13.16 -0.03 3.00
CA ASN A 267 -13.40 1.41 3.13
C ASN A 267 -14.56 1.86 2.24
N ARG A 268 -14.59 1.36 0.99
CA ARG A 268 -15.72 1.57 0.07
C ARG A 268 -17.01 1.00 0.66
N ALA A 269 -16.99 -0.23 1.18
CA ALA A 269 -18.15 -0.88 1.81
C ALA A 269 -18.70 -0.04 2.95
N ASN A 270 -17.80 0.46 3.81
CA ASN A 270 -18.14 1.28 4.95
C ASN A 270 -18.87 2.56 4.52
N TRP A 271 -18.33 3.27 3.52
CA TRP A 271 -18.97 4.46 2.98
C TRP A 271 -20.37 4.19 2.41
N LEU A 272 -20.50 3.12 1.63
CA LEU A 272 -21.77 2.72 1.04
C LEU A 272 -22.80 2.33 2.12
N ASP A 273 -22.38 1.52 3.10
CA ASP A 273 -23.21 1.08 4.22
C ASP A 273 -23.66 2.27 5.08
N ILE A 274 -22.82 3.27 5.33
CA ILE A 274 -23.23 4.53 5.97
C ILE A 274 -24.35 5.21 5.15
N GLY A 275 -24.16 5.35 3.84
CA GLY A 275 -25.16 5.92 2.94
C GLY A 275 -26.52 5.22 3.02
N MET A 276 -26.53 3.88 3.08
CA MET A 276 -27.75 3.08 3.15
C MET A 276 -28.35 3.00 4.57
N SER A 277 -27.56 2.61 5.56
CA SER A 277 -28.02 2.33 6.93
C SER A 277 -28.35 3.62 7.69
N VAL A 278 -27.52 4.67 7.54
CA VAL A 278 -27.64 5.95 8.27
C VAL A 278 -28.53 6.92 7.49
N PHE A 279 -28.26 7.11 6.20
CA PHE A 279 -28.91 8.13 5.37
C PHE A 279 -30.04 7.59 4.49
N LYS A 280 -30.32 6.28 4.53
CA LYS A 280 -31.43 5.66 3.77
C LYS A 280 -31.36 5.95 2.27
N CYS A 281 -30.16 5.93 1.69
CA CYS A 281 -29.99 6.01 0.23
C CYS A 281 -30.51 4.73 -0.41
N ALA A 282 -31.38 4.84 -1.41
CA ALA A 282 -31.95 3.69 -2.10
C ALA A 282 -30.93 3.08 -3.06
N TYR A 283 -30.67 1.77 -2.94
CA TYR A 283 -29.72 1.08 -3.79
C TYR A 283 -30.27 -0.27 -4.24
N PRO A 284 -29.92 -0.79 -5.43
CA PRO A 284 -30.27 -2.15 -5.80
C PRO A 284 -29.73 -3.14 -4.77
N GLN A 285 -30.63 -3.71 -3.98
CA GLN A 285 -30.28 -4.60 -2.87
C GLN A 285 -29.35 -5.72 -3.33
N LYS A 286 -29.59 -6.25 -4.55
CA LYS A 286 -28.78 -7.33 -5.10
C LYS A 286 -27.33 -6.92 -5.36
N ASN A 287 -27.09 -5.72 -5.87
CA ASN A 287 -25.71 -5.25 -6.10
C ASN A 287 -24.98 -5.06 -4.75
N TRP A 288 -25.70 -4.61 -3.72
CA TRP A 288 -25.13 -4.45 -2.39
C TRP A 288 -24.80 -5.79 -1.76
N GLU A 289 -25.72 -6.75 -1.81
CA GLU A 289 -25.46 -8.13 -1.36
C GLU A 289 -24.19 -8.68 -2.02
N ILE A 290 -24.06 -8.53 -3.34
CA ILE A 290 -22.89 -9.00 -4.08
C ILE A 290 -21.62 -8.27 -3.62
N PHE A 291 -21.66 -6.94 -3.51
CA PHE A 291 -20.53 -6.18 -3.00
C PHE A 291 -20.09 -6.65 -1.60
N GLN A 292 -21.04 -6.86 -0.68
CA GLN A 292 -20.77 -7.37 0.66
C GLN A 292 -20.16 -8.77 0.64
N LEU A 293 -20.68 -9.66 -0.22
CA LEU A 293 -20.16 -11.02 -0.36
C LEU A 293 -18.72 -10.99 -0.86
N ILE A 294 -18.38 -10.15 -1.84
CA ILE A 294 -17.00 -10.09 -2.32
C ILE A 294 -16.08 -9.46 -1.27
N ALA A 295 -16.47 -8.34 -0.63
CA ALA A 295 -15.70 -7.74 0.46
C ALA A 295 -15.47 -8.72 1.64
N SER A 296 -16.45 -9.60 1.91
CA SER A 296 -16.42 -10.54 3.03
C SER A 296 -15.82 -11.92 2.69
N ASN A 297 -15.65 -12.26 1.42
CA ASN A 297 -15.13 -13.58 1.01
C ASN A 297 -13.96 -13.51 0.03
N CYS A 298 -13.34 -12.34 -0.17
CA CYS A 298 -12.12 -12.24 -0.96
C CYS A 298 -11.00 -11.55 -0.17
N GLY A 299 -9.77 -12.00 -0.44
CA GLY A 299 -8.57 -11.22 -0.20
C GLY A 299 -8.26 -10.32 -1.40
N TRP A 300 -7.01 -10.27 -1.82
CA TRP A 300 -6.58 -9.45 -2.95
C TRP A 300 -7.08 -10.04 -4.26
N ILE A 301 -7.72 -9.22 -5.10
CA ILE A 301 -8.27 -9.66 -6.40
C ILE A 301 -7.51 -9.05 -7.57
N PHE A 302 -7.21 -9.86 -8.57
CA PHE A 302 -6.74 -9.43 -9.89
C PHE A 302 -7.75 -9.87 -10.95
N PRO A 303 -8.75 -9.02 -11.27
CA PRO A 303 -9.81 -9.37 -12.20
C PRO A 303 -9.40 -9.08 -13.65
N PHE A 304 -9.37 -10.11 -14.50
CA PHE A 304 -9.21 -10.01 -15.95
C PHE A 304 -10.44 -10.56 -16.68
N GLU A 305 -10.59 -10.31 -17.98
CA GLU A 305 -11.76 -10.74 -18.75
C GLU A 305 -12.00 -12.25 -18.75
N LYS A 306 -10.94 -13.05 -18.88
CA LYS A 306 -11.03 -14.52 -18.98
C LYS A 306 -10.83 -15.19 -17.63
N THR A 307 -10.04 -14.58 -16.75
CA THR A 307 -9.64 -15.16 -15.47
C THR A 307 -9.72 -14.12 -14.36
N CYS A 308 -10.27 -14.50 -13.21
CA CYS A 308 -10.25 -13.67 -12.00
C CYS A 308 -9.44 -14.39 -10.93
N ILE A 309 -8.35 -13.76 -10.50
CA ILE A 309 -7.44 -14.32 -9.52
C ILE A 309 -7.82 -13.77 -8.14
N VAL A 310 -7.98 -14.64 -7.16
CA VAL A 310 -8.38 -14.29 -5.80
C VAL A 310 -7.36 -14.84 -4.82
N CYS A 311 -6.78 -13.98 -4.00
CA CYS A 311 -5.89 -14.40 -2.93
C CYS A 311 -6.68 -14.67 -1.65
N HIS A 312 -6.24 -15.65 -0.87
CA HIS A 312 -6.68 -15.82 0.51
C HIS A 312 -6.25 -14.62 1.38
N ARG A 313 -6.88 -14.50 2.55
CA ARG A 313 -6.50 -13.52 3.56
C ARG A 313 -5.25 -13.99 4.31
N PRO A 314 -4.52 -13.07 4.96
CA PRO A 314 -3.53 -13.46 5.96
C PRO A 314 -4.18 -14.36 7.02
N ILE A 315 -3.46 -15.39 7.45
CA ILE A 315 -3.83 -16.23 8.61
C ILE A 315 -3.43 -15.59 9.94
N LYS A 316 -2.52 -14.60 9.87
CA LYS A 316 -2.09 -13.79 11.01
C LYS A 316 -1.96 -12.34 10.59
N LEU A 317 -2.46 -11.44 11.44
CA LEU A 317 -2.32 -10.01 11.33
C LEU A 317 -2.22 -9.41 12.75
N SER A 318 -1.11 -8.75 13.05
CA SER A 318 -0.86 -8.10 14.35
C SER A 318 -0.79 -6.59 14.20
N ARG A 319 -1.36 -5.85 15.16
CA ARG A 319 -1.36 -4.38 15.20
C ARG A 319 -0.98 -3.90 16.59
N ASN A 320 -0.32 -2.74 16.65
CA ASN A 320 -0.05 -2.04 17.91
C ASN A 320 -1.29 -1.28 18.41
N ARG A 321 -1.13 -0.60 19.56
CA ARG A 321 -2.20 0.22 20.18
C ARG A 321 -2.73 1.33 19.27
N ASN A 322 -1.89 1.83 18.36
CA ASN A 322 -2.24 2.87 17.39
C ASN A 322 -2.88 2.28 16.11
N ARG A 323 -3.22 0.99 16.11
CA ARG A 323 -3.76 0.22 14.98
C ARG A 323 -2.82 0.13 13.78
N THR A 324 -1.54 0.41 13.94
CA THR A 324 -0.55 0.20 12.88
C THR A 324 -0.09 -1.26 12.91
N ILE A 325 0.05 -1.91 11.75
CA ILE A 325 0.52 -3.30 11.68
C ILE A 325 1.92 -3.39 12.27
N HIS A 326 2.08 -4.29 13.23
CA HIS A 326 3.26 -4.36 14.06
C HIS A 326 3.34 -5.65 14.87
N ALA A 327 4.55 -6.17 15.03
CA ALA A 327 4.89 -7.17 16.03
C ALA A 327 6.36 -7.00 16.46
N GLU A 328 6.68 -7.38 17.69
CA GLU A 328 8.03 -7.34 18.27
C GLU A 328 8.52 -8.78 18.46
N GLY A 329 9.61 -9.15 17.79
CA GLY A 329 10.15 -10.51 17.86
C GLY A 329 9.26 -11.59 17.23
N ASP A 330 8.29 -11.21 16.42
CA ASP A 330 7.33 -12.13 15.82
C ASP A 330 6.84 -11.60 14.46
N VAL A 331 6.29 -12.50 13.64
CA VAL A 331 5.68 -12.18 12.35
C VAL A 331 4.44 -11.32 12.56
N ALA A 332 4.39 -10.17 11.89
CA ALA A 332 3.25 -9.25 11.95
C ALA A 332 2.15 -9.61 10.96
N LEU A 333 2.50 -10.20 9.81
CA LEU A 333 1.56 -10.61 8.77
C LEU A 333 2.01 -11.93 8.17
N ALA A 334 1.13 -12.95 8.14
CA ALA A 334 1.45 -14.27 7.60
C ALA A 334 0.32 -14.81 6.73
N PHE A 335 0.67 -15.52 5.66
CA PHE A 335 -0.25 -16.28 4.80
C PHE A 335 -0.04 -17.79 4.95
N ALA A 336 -1.01 -18.57 4.45
CA ALA A 336 -1.03 -20.03 4.59
C ALA A 336 0.11 -20.76 3.85
N ASP A 337 0.67 -20.15 2.80
CA ASP A 337 1.82 -20.65 2.04
C ASP A 337 3.17 -20.37 2.71
N GLY A 338 3.17 -19.80 3.91
CA GLY A 338 4.38 -19.42 4.65
C GLY A 338 4.94 -18.06 4.27
N TYR A 339 4.37 -17.36 3.27
CA TYR A 339 4.75 -15.98 3.00
C TYR A 339 4.43 -15.12 4.22
N SER A 340 5.44 -14.45 4.76
CA SER A 340 5.35 -13.74 6.03
C SER A 340 6.20 -12.48 6.01
N LEU A 341 5.74 -11.48 6.75
CA LEU A 341 6.40 -10.19 6.88
C LEU A 341 6.50 -9.78 8.34
N TYR A 342 7.66 -9.23 8.66
CA TYR A 342 7.93 -8.58 9.94
C TYR A 342 7.74 -7.08 9.76
N LEU A 343 6.93 -6.47 10.61
CA LEU A 343 6.66 -5.04 10.56
C LEU A 343 6.90 -4.42 11.93
N HIS A 344 7.66 -3.33 11.97
CA HIS A 344 7.85 -2.50 13.14
C HIS A 344 7.22 -1.13 12.91
N HIS A 345 6.19 -0.77 13.70
CA HIS A 345 5.44 0.47 13.54
C HIS A 345 5.00 0.75 12.08
N GLY A 346 4.56 -0.30 11.38
CA GLY A 346 4.09 -0.18 9.99
C GLY A 346 5.21 -0.03 8.96
N VAL A 347 6.45 -0.32 9.31
CA VAL A 347 7.58 -0.44 8.38
C VAL A 347 7.99 -1.89 8.27
N VAL A 348 7.98 -2.45 7.06
CA VAL A 348 8.54 -3.80 6.83
C VAL A 348 10.03 -3.80 7.11
N ILE A 349 10.46 -4.71 7.99
CA ILE A 349 11.87 -4.91 8.34
C ILE A 349 12.33 -6.32 7.95
N PRO A 350 13.63 -6.49 7.60
CA PRO A 350 14.21 -7.80 7.35
C PRO A 350 13.96 -8.80 8.48
N LYS A 351 13.73 -10.07 8.11
CA LYS A 351 13.53 -11.19 9.06
C LYS A 351 14.61 -11.26 10.14
N LYS A 352 15.88 -11.00 9.78
CA LYS A 352 17.01 -11.02 10.72
C LYS A 352 16.81 -10.11 11.93
N TYR A 353 16.11 -8.99 11.77
CA TYR A 353 15.79 -8.07 12.86
C TYR A 353 14.42 -8.39 13.46
N GLY A 354 13.40 -8.57 12.61
CA GLY A 354 12.02 -8.68 13.06
C GLY A 354 11.70 -9.94 13.87
N GLN A 355 12.48 -11.01 13.69
CA GLN A 355 12.36 -12.23 14.50
C GLN A 355 12.89 -12.07 15.93
N LEU A 356 13.50 -10.92 16.25
CA LEU A 356 14.01 -10.58 17.56
C LEU A 356 13.27 -9.37 18.12
N PRO A 357 12.95 -9.34 19.43
CA PRO A 357 12.35 -8.16 20.03
C PRO A 357 13.39 -7.01 20.10
N PRO A 358 12.96 -5.73 20.15
CA PRO A 358 13.87 -4.57 20.13
C PRO A 358 14.97 -4.59 21.20
N GLU A 359 14.73 -5.20 22.36
CA GLU A 359 15.70 -5.36 23.43
C GLU A 359 16.90 -6.24 23.04
N ALA A 360 16.70 -7.16 22.09
CA ALA A 360 17.73 -8.04 21.57
C ALA A 360 18.40 -7.49 20.30
N TRP A 361 18.03 -6.29 19.85
CA TRP A 361 18.65 -5.67 18.68
C TRP A 361 20.05 -5.13 18.98
N GLN A 362 20.98 -5.35 18.06
CA GLN A 362 22.38 -4.97 18.22
C GLN A 362 22.69 -3.68 17.45
N ALA A 363 23.38 -2.74 18.09
CA ALA A 363 23.74 -1.46 17.49
C ALA A 363 24.62 -1.60 16.24
N GLU A 364 25.44 -2.65 16.18
CA GLU A 364 26.32 -2.95 15.04
C GLU A 364 25.56 -3.13 13.72
N TRP A 365 24.29 -3.55 13.77
CA TRP A 365 23.47 -3.70 12.57
C TRP A 365 23.22 -2.37 11.84
N LEU A 366 23.27 -1.24 12.55
CA LEU A 366 23.16 0.10 11.95
C LEU A 366 24.29 0.41 10.96
N LEU A 367 25.44 -0.23 11.14
CA LEU A 367 26.65 0.02 10.35
C LEU A 367 26.63 -0.72 9.02
N THR A 368 25.87 -1.83 8.94
CA THR A 368 25.73 -2.65 7.74
C THR A 368 24.39 -2.49 7.04
N GLU A 369 23.38 -1.88 7.68
CA GLU A 369 22.07 -1.65 7.07
C GLU A 369 22.08 -0.44 6.13
N HIS A 370 21.79 -0.68 4.85
CA HIS A 370 21.82 0.38 3.83
C HIS A 370 20.46 1.07 3.64
N ASN A 371 19.34 0.41 3.98
CA ASN A 371 18.04 1.06 3.91
C ASN A 371 17.90 2.08 5.05
N ALA A 372 17.79 3.37 4.68
CA ALA A 372 17.65 4.47 5.63
C ALA A 372 16.40 4.35 6.53
N GLU A 373 15.28 3.84 6.01
CA GLU A 373 14.04 3.66 6.77
C GLU A 373 14.15 2.50 7.77
N VAL A 374 14.82 1.41 7.39
CA VAL A 374 15.10 0.31 8.33
C VAL A 374 16.12 0.74 9.38
N ARG A 375 17.17 1.50 9.01
CA ARG A 375 18.07 2.12 9.99
C ARG A 375 17.32 3.02 10.96
N ARG A 376 16.37 3.83 10.49
CA ARG A 376 15.52 4.66 11.36
C ARG A 376 14.78 3.80 12.38
N VAL A 377 14.18 2.69 11.94
CA VAL A 377 13.51 1.73 12.85
C VAL A 377 14.49 1.14 13.86
N LEU A 378 15.67 0.68 13.43
CA LEU A 378 16.70 0.13 14.32
C LEU A 378 17.16 1.18 15.36
N LEU A 379 17.37 2.43 14.95
CA LEU A 379 17.73 3.53 15.85
C LEU A 379 16.66 3.75 16.92
N GLU A 380 15.39 3.78 16.50
CA GLU A 380 14.23 3.95 17.38
C GLU A 380 14.10 2.79 18.38
N GLY A 381 14.20 1.54 17.91
CA GLY A 381 14.03 0.36 18.76
C GLY A 381 15.21 0.05 19.68
N ILE A 382 16.45 0.30 19.24
CA ILE A 382 17.65 0.09 20.09
C ILE A 382 17.76 1.20 21.15
N GLY A 383 17.42 2.42 20.76
CA GLY A 383 17.56 3.60 21.61
C GLY A 383 18.98 4.18 21.57
N TYR A 384 19.05 5.51 21.60
CA TYR A 384 20.29 6.27 21.43
C TYR A 384 21.38 5.91 22.45
N ASP A 385 21.01 5.85 23.74
CA ASP A 385 21.98 5.61 24.80
C ASP A 385 22.65 4.24 24.66
N ARG A 386 21.86 3.22 24.29
CA ARG A 386 22.36 1.86 24.06
C ARG A 386 23.27 1.80 22.84
N ILE A 387 22.95 2.54 21.77
CA ILE A 387 23.82 2.65 20.59
C ILE A 387 25.18 3.26 20.96
N CYS A 388 25.18 4.36 21.72
CA CYS A 388 26.42 5.01 22.12
C CYS A 388 27.27 4.10 23.03
N GLN A 389 26.65 3.32 23.91
CA GLN A 389 27.33 2.37 24.77
C GLN A 389 27.88 1.17 23.99
N GLU A 390 27.04 0.48 23.21
CA GLU A 390 27.42 -0.73 22.46
C GLU A 390 28.48 -0.44 21.38
N LEU A 391 28.38 0.71 20.69
CA LEU A 391 29.33 1.10 19.65
C LEU A 391 30.53 1.89 20.17
N GLU A 392 30.57 2.18 21.48
CA GLU A 392 31.59 3.05 22.09
C GLU A 392 31.77 4.37 21.32
N ALA A 393 30.65 4.97 20.93
CA ALA A 393 30.64 6.16 20.09
C ALA A 393 31.14 7.37 20.88
N THR A 394 32.08 8.11 20.32
CA THR A 394 32.61 9.35 20.90
C THR A 394 32.03 10.57 20.20
N THR A 395 31.69 11.60 20.97
CA THR A 395 31.24 12.88 20.41
C THR A 395 32.44 13.64 19.87
N VAL A 396 32.44 13.91 18.56
CA VAL A 396 33.46 14.73 17.89
C VAL A 396 33.10 16.21 17.99
N SER A 397 31.83 16.54 17.77
CA SER A 397 31.34 17.92 17.70
C SER A 397 29.83 17.96 17.92
N SER A 398 29.33 18.99 18.57
CA SER A 398 27.89 19.27 18.67
C SER A 398 27.63 20.70 18.19
N TRP A 399 26.52 20.87 17.46
CA TRP A 399 26.07 22.18 16.98
C TRP A 399 24.55 22.16 16.86
N ARG A 400 23.87 22.96 17.69
CA ARG A 400 22.40 22.98 17.82
C ARG A 400 21.84 21.56 18.08
N GLU A 401 20.83 21.14 17.33
CA GLU A 401 20.20 19.81 17.39
C GLU A 401 21.04 18.68 16.74
N TYR A 402 22.23 19.02 16.21
CA TYR A 402 23.13 18.09 15.51
C TYR A 402 24.30 17.69 16.40
N THR A 403 24.65 16.39 16.39
CA THR A 403 25.83 15.86 17.06
C THR A 403 26.57 14.90 16.14
N LEU A 404 27.83 15.20 15.86
CA LEU A 404 28.72 14.34 15.09
C LEU A 404 29.38 13.33 16.04
N LEU A 405 29.19 12.06 15.74
CA LEU A 405 29.70 10.92 16.48
C LEU A 405 30.74 10.19 15.64
N ARG A 406 31.76 9.65 16.31
CA ARG A 406 32.79 8.80 15.74
C ARG A 406 32.78 7.45 16.43
N ILE A 407 32.86 6.39 15.63
CA ILE A 407 32.88 5.00 16.09
C ILE A 407 34.21 4.38 15.62
N ASP A 408 35.15 4.25 16.55
CA ASP A 408 36.52 3.78 16.24
C ASP A 408 36.61 2.27 16.03
N LYS A 409 35.77 1.50 16.72
CA LYS A 409 35.80 0.02 16.67
C LYS A 409 35.29 -0.56 15.37
N PHE A 410 34.61 0.24 14.56
CA PHE A 410 34.09 -0.19 13.27
C PHE A 410 34.77 0.59 12.16
N ILE A 411 35.55 -0.15 11.38
CA ILE A 411 36.20 0.34 10.18
C ILE A 411 35.31 -0.05 9.00
N ASP A 412 34.95 0.91 8.15
CA ASP A 412 34.25 0.57 6.93
C ASP A 412 35.14 -0.27 6.01
N HIS A 413 34.57 -1.32 5.46
CA HIS A 413 35.23 -2.16 4.49
C HIS A 413 35.46 -1.47 3.15
N ASP A 414 34.67 -0.43 2.83
CA ASP A 414 34.78 0.29 1.55
C ASP A 414 35.92 1.32 1.53
N ASP A 415 36.19 2.02 2.64
CA ASP A 415 37.20 3.10 2.70
C ASP A 415 38.30 2.89 3.76
N GLY A 416 38.18 1.88 4.61
CA GLY A 416 39.17 1.59 5.66
C GLY A 416 39.19 2.63 6.78
N MET A 417 38.15 3.45 6.92
CA MET A 417 38.08 4.53 7.91
C MET A 417 37.05 4.25 9.02
N PRO A 418 37.22 4.87 10.21
CA PRO A 418 36.20 4.86 11.26
C PRO A 418 34.86 5.39 10.77
N VAL A 419 33.76 4.88 11.33
CA VAL A 419 32.42 5.36 10.95
C VAL A 419 32.07 6.65 11.67
N PHE A 420 31.62 7.65 10.89
CA PHE A 420 31.05 8.89 11.41
C PHE A 420 29.54 8.93 11.21
N LEU A 421 28.81 9.25 12.27
CA LEU A 421 27.35 9.40 12.25
C LEU A 421 26.97 10.82 12.68
N LEU A 422 26.14 11.48 11.89
CA LEU A 422 25.45 12.69 12.31
C LEU A 422 24.12 12.32 12.97
N LYS A 423 24.03 12.51 14.28
CA LYS A 423 22.78 12.54 15.03
C LYS A 423 22.08 13.87 14.77
N MET A 424 20.77 13.81 14.54
CA MET A 424 19.88 14.96 14.40
C MET A 424 18.66 14.70 15.28
N THR A 425 18.31 15.64 16.15
CA THR A 425 17.12 15.53 17.00
C THR A 425 16.07 16.50 16.49
N CYS A 426 14.93 16.00 16.03
CA CYS A 426 13.84 16.84 15.56
C CYS A 426 13.25 17.63 16.75
N PRO A 427 13.29 18.97 16.78
CA PRO A 427 12.87 19.76 17.94
C PRO A 427 11.38 19.60 18.27
N SER A 428 10.52 19.46 17.26
CA SER A 428 9.07 19.41 17.41
C SER A 428 8.54 18.05 17.86
N THR A 429 9.28 16.97 17.59
CA THR A 429 8.83 15.59 17.86
C THR A 429 9.73 14.83 18.82
N GLY A 430 10.95 15.32 19.07
CA GLY A 430 11.99 14.60 19.79
C GLY A 430 12.57 13.41 19.02
N PHE A 431 12.13 13.15 17.78
CA PHE A 431 12.63 12.02 17.00
C PHE A 431 14.11 12.16 16.68
N ILE A 432 14.87 11.08 16.88
CA ILE A 432 16.30 11.02 16.60
C ILE A 432 16.51 10.36 15.25
N HIS A 433 17.24 11.05 14.37
CA HIS A 433 17.79 10.51 13.13
C HIS A 433 19.31 10.38 13.28
N ALA A 434 19.88 9.31 12.74
CA ALA A 434 21.33 9.19 12.60
C ALA A 434 21.67 8.82 11.16
N LEU A 435 22.51 9.62 10.52
CA LEU A 435 22.92 9.42 9.13
C LEU A 435 24.44 9.34 9.06
N ARG A 436 24.92 8.43 8.23
CA ARG A 436 26.34 8.27 7.98
C ARG A 436 26.87 9.44 7.17
N VAL A 437 28.03 9.96 7.56
CA VAL A 437 28.72 11.05 6.87
C VAL A 437 30.17 10.66 6.57
N PRO A 438 30.81 11.29 5.58
CA PRO A 438 32.21 11.03 5.26
C PRO A 438 33.14 11.21 6.47
N PRO A 439 34.18 10.37 6.59
CA PRO A 439 35.07 10.35 7.76
C PRO A 439 36.00 11.57 7.85
N ASP A 440 36.15 12.35 6.77
CA ASP A 440 36.91 13.59 6.73
C ASP A 440 36.15 14.78 7.33
N ILE A 441 34.85 14.62 7.62
CA ILE A 441 34.05 15.66 8.26
C ILE A 441 34.36 15.75 9.75
N GLN A 442 34.77 16.94 10.20
CA GLN A 442 35.21 17.17 11.59
C GLN A 442 34.22 17.98 12.45
N SER A 443 33.10 18.45 11.91
CA SER A 443 32.13 19.24 12.68
C SER A 443 30.68 18.88 12.36
N ALA A 444 29.80 18.98 13.37
CA ALA A 444 28.38 18.73 13.20
C ALA A 444 27.73 19.67 12.16
N ARG A 445 28.21 20.92 12.09
CA ARG A 445 27.77 21.90 11.08
C ARG A 445 28.15 21.48 9.65
N ASN A 446 29.37 21.00 9.44
CA ASN A 446 29.81 20.53 8.12
C ASN A 446 29.10 19.24 7.73
N ALA A 447 28.83 18.37 8.70
CA ALA A 447 28.09 17.14 8.49
C ALA A 447 26.66 17.42 7.99
N ILE A 448 25.91 18.31 8.66
CA ILE A 448 24.54 18.61 8.22
C ILE A 448 24.51 19.33 6.86
N ARG A 449 25.51 20.18 6.59
CA ARG A 449 25.69 20.81 5.28
C ARG A 449 25.91 19.77 4.18
N TRP A 450 26.73 18.76 4.44
CA TRP A 450 26.99 17.67 3.51
C TRP A 450 25.72 16.86 3.21
N ILE A 451 24.96 16.49 4.25
CA ILE A 451 23.68 15.77 4.10
C ILE A 451 22.70 16.56 3.23
N ASN A 452 22.67 17.89 3.37
CA ASN A 452 21.81 18.77 2.58
C ASN A 452 22.47 19.25 1.28
N TRP A 453 23.34 18.43 0.68
CA TRP A 453 23.96 18.69 -0.62
C TRP A 453 24.68 20.06 -0.74
N GLY A 454 25.30 20.51 0.36
CA GLY A 454 26.10 21.72 0.41
C GLY A 454 25.35 22.99 0.83
N VAL A 455 24.03 22.91 1.06
CA VAL A 455 23.23 24.04 1.57
C VAL A 455 23.66 24.42 2.98
N ASP A 456 23.91 25.72 3.21
CA ASP A 456 24.31 26.20 4.53
C ASP A 456 23.15 26.03 5.55
N PRO A 457 23.39 25.37 6.69
CA PRO A 457 22.36 25.13 7.70
C PRO A 457 21.80 26.39 8.37
N GLU A 458 22.43 27.56 8.21
CA GLU A 458 21.84 28.84 8.62
C GLU A 458 20.63 29.25 7.77
N ARG A 459 20.48 28.66 6.57
CA ARG A 459 19.34 28.91 5.68
C ARG A 459 18.14 28.00 5.96
N PHE A 460 18.27 27.07 6.90
CA PHE A 460 17.13 26.25 7.31
C PHE A 460 16.14 27.14 8.05
N ALA A 461 14.88 27.13 7.61
CA ALA A 461 13.82 27.80 8.35
C ALA A 461 13.75 27.17 9.74
N ILE A 462 13.91 27.98 10.78
CA ILE A 462 13.70 27.56 12.16
C ILE A 462 12.19 27.44 12.34
N GLU A 463 11.64 26.24 12.23
CA GLU A 463 10.31 25.97 12.82
C GLU A 463 10.52 25.77 14.32
N SER A 464 10.34 26.86 15.06
CA SER A 464 10.30 26.90 16.53
C SER A 464 9.00 26.32 17.07
#